data_AF-A0A352NXF8-F1
#
_entry.id   AF-A0A352NXF8-F1
#
_cell.length_a   1.000
_cell.length_b   1.000
_cell.length_c   1.000
_cell.angle_alpha   90.00
_cell.angle_beta   90.00
_cell.angle_gamma   90.00
#
_symmetry.space_group_name_H-M   'P 1'
#
loop_
_entity.id
_entity.type
_entity.pdbx_description
1 polymer ?
#
loop_
_entity_poly.entity_id
_entity_poly.type
_entity_poly.pdbx_seq_one_letter_code
_entity_poly.pdbx_strand_id
1 'polypeptide(L)' 'KGDKIICGFAAETENMHKNALLKLKNKNLDLLAANPVSGKDNAFGSDENRL' A
#
# COMPACT_ATOMS: atom_id res chain seq x y z
N LYS A 1 -19.78 3.77 -14.07
CA LYS A 1 -18.38 3.31 -14.14
C LYS A 1 -18.43 1.84 -14.53
N GLY A 2 -17.93 1.45 -15.70
CA GLY A 2 -17.94 0.04 -16.14
C GLY A 2 -16.98 -0.86 -15.33
N ASP A 3 -16.63 -2.03 -15.86
CA ASP A 3 -15.80 -3.07 -15.22
C ASP A 3 -14.30 -2.70 -15.11
N LYS A 4 -13.98 -1.60 -14.44
CA LYS A 4 -12.61 -1.19 -14.17
C LYS A 4 -12.24 -1.53 -12.73
N ILE A 5 -11.12 -2.22 -12.57
CA ILE A 5 -10.47 -2.42 -11.26
C ILE A 5 -9.52 -1.24 -11.02
N ILE A 6 -9.69 -0.56 -9.89
CA ILE A 6 -8.84 0.56 -9.46
C ILE A 6 -7.88 0.06 -8.38
N CYS A 7 -6.62 -0.09 -8.76
CA CYS A 7 -5.53 -0.46 -7.87
C CYS A 7 -4.76 0.77 -7.40
N GLY A 8 -4.32 0.77 -6.14
CA GLY A 8 -3.43 1.79 -5.58
C GLY A 8 -2.19 1.19 -4.91
N PHE A 9 -1.24 2.06 -4.58
CA PHE A 9 -0.04 1.72 -3.82
C PHE A 9 0.10 2.64 -2.59
N ALA A 10 0.56 2.11 -1.46
CA ALA A 10 0.77 2.88 -0.23
C ALA A 10 2.06 2.48 0.50
N ALA A 11 2.98 3.43 0.61
CA ALA A 11 4.18 3.29 1.41
C ALA A 11 3.91 3.84 2.82
N GLU A 12 4.08 3.04 3.87
CA GLU A 12 3.71 3.37 5.25
C GLU A 12 4.92 3.33 6.19
N THR A 13 5.05 4.32 7.08
CA THR A 13 6.11 4.36 8.10
C THR A 13 5.70 3.69 9.40
N GLU A 14 4.40 3.64 9.70
CA GLU A 14 3.81 3.09 10.91
C GLU A 14 2.39 2.58 10.64
N ASN A 15 1.90 1.65 11.47
CA ASN A 15 0.50 1.19 11.45
C ASN A 15 -0.01 0.79 10.04
N MET A 16 0.84 0.17 9.22
CA MET A 16 0.61 -0.09 7.79
C MET A 16 -0.77 -0.67 7.48
N HIS A 17 -1.18 -1.72 8.19
CA HIS A 17 -2.49 -2.35 7.99
C HIS A 17 -3.67 -1.38 8.20
N LYS A 18 -3.65 -0.60 9.28
CA LYS A 18 -4.72 0.35 9.60
C LYS A 18 -4.79 1.45 8.55
N ASN A 19 -3.64 2.00 8.17
CA ASN A 19 -3.56 3.08 7.19
C ASN A 19 -3.94 2.61 5.78
N ALA A 20 -3.51 1.41 5.39
CA ALA A 20 -3.85 0.77 4.12
C ALA A 20 -5.37 0.56 3.99
N LEU A 21 -6.02 -0.01 5.02
CA LEU A 21 -7.47 -0.20 5.03
C LEU A 21 -8.24 1.12 4.94
N LEU A 22 -7.77 2.15 5.65
CA LEU A 22 -8.36 3.49 5.58
C LEU A 22 -8.23 4.09 4.18
N LYS A 23 -7.06 3.97 3.54
CA LYS A 23 -6.81 4.47 2.18
C LYS A 23 -7.63 3.71 1.12
N LEU A 24 -7.71 2.38 1.23
CA LEU A 24 -8.53 1.53 0.36
C LEU A 24 -9.99 2.01 0.36
N LYS A 25 -10.57 2.17 1.55
CA LYS A 25 -11.96 2.62 1.71
C LYS A 25 -12.16 4.08 1.28
N ASN A 26 -11.33 5.01 1.77
CA ASN A 26 -11.53 6.44 1.52
C ASN A 26 -11.31 6.84 0.05
N LYS A 27 -10.42 6.13 -0.65
CA LYS A 27 -10.17 6.37 -2.07
C LYS A 27 -11.03 5.51 -2.99
N ASN A 28 -11.90 4.66 -2.43
CA ASN A 28 -12.77 3.76 -3.17
C ASN A 28 -12.00 2.91 -4.20
N LEU A 29 -10.98 2.22 -3.70
CA LEU A 29 -10.11 1.33 -4.48
C LEU A 29 -10.57 -0.11 -4.33
N ASP A 30 -10.34 -0.92 -5.37
CA ASP A 30 -10.62 -2.36 -5.36
C ASP A 30 -9.43 -3.17 -4.79
N LEU A 31 -8.21 -2.65 -4.95
CA LEU A 31 -6.99 -3.25 -4.44
C LEU A 31 -6.01 -2.17 -3.98
N LEU A 32 -5.28 -2.45 -2.90
CA LEU A 32 -4.19 -1.60 -2.43
C LEU A 32 -2.99 -2.49 -2.04
N ALA A 33 -1.86 -2.29 -2.72
CA ALA A 33 -0.59 -2.87 -2.33
C ALA A 33 0.10 -1.91 -1.36
N ALA A 34 0.42 -2.35 -0.14
CA ALA A 34 1.02 -1.50 0.88
C ALA A 34 2.28 -2.13 1.46
N ASN A 35 3.33 -1.33 1.67
CA ASN A 35 4.61 -1.80 2.20
C ASN A 35 5.23 -0.85 3.23
N PRO A 36 6.07 -1.36 4.15
CA PRO A 36 6.74 -0.54 5.13
C PRO A 36 7.93 0.21 4.48
N VAL A 37 8.07 1.50 4.81
CA VAL A 37 9.22 2.33 4.40
C VAL A 37 10.39 2.18 5.37
N SER A 38 10.12 1.77 6.60
CA SER A 38 11.09 1.74 7.70
C SER A 38 11.29 0.32 8.23
N GLY A 39 12.47 0.05 8.82
CA GLY A 39 12.81 -1.23 9.43
C GLY A 39 13.62 -2.15 8.52
N LYS A 40 13.92 -3.38 9.00
CA LYS A 40 14.67 -4.40 8.23
C LYS A 40 13.95 -4.87 6.96
N ASP A 41 12.66 -4.56 6.87
CA ASP A 41 11.78 -4.96 5.76
C ASP A 41 11.50 -3.78 4.82
N ASN A 42 12.33 -2.72 4.84
CA ASN A 42 12.16 -1.54 4.00
C ASN A 42 12.31 -1.88 2.52
N ALA A 43 11.31 -1.53 1.71
CA ALA A 43 11.40 -1.68 0.26
C ALA A 43 12.18 -0.54 -0.41
N PHE A 44 12.44 0.55 0.31
CA PHE A 44 13.11 1.73 -0.22
C PHE A 44 14.63 1.63 -0.07
N GLY A 45 15.34 1.75 -1.19
CA GLY A 45 16.81 1.68 -1.24
C GLY A 45 17.37 0.25 -1.29
N SER A 46 16.50 -0.75 -1.49
CA SER A 46 16.86 -2.15 -1.72
C SER A 46 16.74 -2.47 -3.22
N ASP A 47 17.54 -3.42 -3.71
CA ASP A 47 17.36 -4.02 -5.05
C ASP A 47 16.17 -4.99 -5.08
N GLU A 48 15.61 -5.34 -3.91
CA GLU A 48 14.48 -6.23 -3.75
C GLU A 48 13.18 -5.48 -3.38
N ASN A 49 12.05 -5.90 -3.96
CA ASN A 49 10.73 -5.36 -3.64
C ASN A 49 10.05 -6.17 -2.53
N ARG A 50 9.25 -5.49 -1.70
CA ARG A 50 8.48 -6.11 -0.62
C ARG A 50 7.13 -5.43 -0.41
N LEU A 51 6.12 -6.25 -0.13
CA LEU A 51 4.74 -5.90 0.23
C LEU A 51 4.38 -6.59 1.55
#